data_AF-W9S0I3-F1
#
_entry.id   AF-W9S0I3-F1
#
_cell.length_a   1.000
_cell.length_b   1.000
_cell.length_c   1.000
_cell.angle_alpha   90.00
_cell.angle_beta   90.00
_cell.angle_gamma   90.00
#
_symmetry.space_group_name_H-M   'P 1'
#
loop_
_entity.id
_entity.type
_entity.pdbx_description
1 polymer ?
#
loop_
_entity_poly.entity_id
_entity_poly.type
_entity_poly.pdbx_seq_one_letter_code
_entity_poly.pdbx_strand_id
1 'polypeptide(L)'
;MDQDDINHVNTNDRDRDSNDNGINDHETNNRSSIVVVGSDFNEIEKSKVAILKALLQREDPSSSQEVDDYELRRFLRARDMDIEKASNMFLKYRSWKKSFMPNGSISASEIPQQISHDKLFMQGFDKQGRPIVVVFGARHKPGKVDDFRRILHLSNYF
;
A
#
# COMPACT_ATOMS: atom_id res chain seq x y z
N MET A 1 -61.11 19.65 36.30
CA MET A 1 -59.95 19.48 37.20
C MET A 1 -58.70 19.75 36.38
N ASP A 2 -58.66 20.86 35.63
CA ASP A 2 -58.44 22.28 36.02
C ASP A 2 -56.95 22.56 35.76
N GLN A 3 -56.50 23.11 34.61
CA GLN A 3 -56.73 24.42 33.99
C GLN A 3 -55.95 25.55 34.69
N ASP A 4 -55.33 26.42 33.87
CA ASP A 4 -54.83 27.79 34.15
C ASP A 4 -53.38 27.93 34.68
N ASP A 5 -52.51 28.86 34.26
CA ASP A 5 -52.49 29.91 33.23
C ASP A 5 -51.03 30.43 33.11
N ILE A 6 -50.41 30.56 31.92
CA ILE A 6 -50.21 31.75 31.05
C ILE A 6 -49.70 33.07 31.71
N ASN A 7 -48.66 33.65 31.06
CA ASN A 7 -48.26 35.07 30.89
C ASN A 7 -46.93 35.47 31.60
N HIS A 8 -46.01 36.25 31.02
CA HIS A 8 -46.16 37.35 30.06
C HIS A 8 -44.82 37.67 29.34
N VAL A 9 -44.90 37.97 28.04
CA VAL A 9 -43.84 38.62 27.23
C VAL A 9 -43.59 40.03 27.77
N ASN A 10 -42.33 40.47 27.85
CA ASN A 10 -42.02 41.91 27.81
C ASN A 10 -40.82 42.19 26.90
N THR A 11 -41.13 42.84 25.79
CA THR A 11 -40.26 43.46 24.80
C THR A 11 -39.66 44.75 25.35
N ASN A 12 -38.35 44.97 25.18
CA ASN A 12 -37.78 46.33 25.11
C ASN A 12 -36.45 46.30 24.35
N ASP A 13 -36.52 46.63 23.07
CA ASP A 13 -35.42 47.18 22.29
C ASP A 13 -34.90 48.45 22.94
N ARG A 14 -33.56 48.61 23.04
CA ARG A 14 -32.88 49.91 22.97
C ARG A 14 -31.49 49.74 22.35
N ASP A 15 -31.36 50.36 21.18
CA ASP A 15 -30.14 50.62 20.45
C ASP A 15 -29.05 51.28 21.30
N ARG A 16 -27.78 50.97 21.02
CA ARG A 16 -26.68 51.93 21.12
C ARG A 16 -25.52 51.56 20.18
N ASP A 17 -25.18 52.57 19.42
CA ASP A 17 -24.28 52.64 18.27
C ASP A 17 -22.78 52.41 18.55
N SER A 18 -22.15 51.75 17.56
CA SER A 18 -20.94 52.13 16.82
C SER A 18 -19.53 52.24 17.45
N ASN A 19 -18.59 51.67 16.67
CA ASN A 19 -17.19 52.05 16.39
C ASN A 19 -16.09 51.71 17.42
N ASP A 20 -15.11 50.87 17.06
CA ASP A 20 -13.97 51.21 16.17
C ASP A 20 -12.84 50.14 16.21
N ASN A 21 -12.27 49.92 15.03
CA ASN A 21 -11.02 49.29 14.59
C ASN A 21 -10.05 48.57 15.55
N GLY A 22 -9.57 47.40 15.08
CA GLY A 22 -8.31 46.81 15.52
C GLY A 22 -7.99 45.48 14.85
N ILE A 23 -7.53 45.54 13.60
CA ILE A 23 -6.79 44.44 12.95
C ILE A 23 -5.62 44.04 13.86
N ASN A 24 -5.46 42.76 14.15
CA ASN A 24 -4.16 42.14 14.38
C ASN A 24 -4.19 40.71 13.83
N ASP A 25 -3.82 40.63 12.57
CA ASP A 25 -3.37 39.43 11.90
C ASP A 25 -2.02 39.01 12.52
N HIS A 26 -1.95 37.85 13.18
CA HIS A 26 -0.78 36.96 13.10
C HIS A 26 -1.03 35.66 13.89
N GLU A 27 -1.70 34.71 13.26
CA GLU A 27 -1.44 33.29 13.54
C GLU A 27 -1.52 32.49 12.24
N THR A 28 -0.60 32.81 11.33
CA THR A 28 -0.35 31.97 10.16
C THR A 28 0.55 30.80 10.55
N ASN A 29 0.20 29.65 9.97
CA ASN A 29 1.13 28.68 9.40
C ASN A 29 1.63 27.54 10.31
N ASN A 30 0.84 26.45 10.45
CA ASN A 30 1.43 25.09 10.46
C ASN A 30 0.46 23.91 10.22
N ARG A 31 -0.51 24.01 9.30
CA ARG A 31 -1.36 22.83 8.94
C ARG A 31 -1.43 22.50 7.45
N SER A 32 -0.85 23.34 6.59
CA SER A 32 -1.03 23.25 5.13
C SER A 32 0.02 22.37 4.42
N SER A 33 1.11 22.00 5.09
CA SER A 33 2.27 21.36 4.45
C SER A 33 2.21 19.84 4.34
N ILE A 34 1.29 19.16 5.04
CA ILE A 34 1.26 17.69 5.09
C ILE A 34 0.38 17.05 4.00
N VAL A 35 -0.60 17.76 3.45
CA VAL A 35 -1.59 17.17 2.52
C VAL A 35 -1.17 17.28 1.05
N VAL A 36 -0.44 18.34 0.68
CA VAL A 36 -0.10 18.64 -0.72
C VAL A 36 1.05 17.75 -1.26
N VAL A 37 2.01 17.39 -0.40
CA VAL A 37 3.16 16.53 -0.83
C VAL A 37 2.71 15.11 -1.18
N GLY A 38 1.66 14.60 -0.53
CA GLY A 38 1.15 13.25 -0.74
C GLY A 38 0.41 13.07 -2.07
N SER A 39 -0.30 14.10 -2.55
CA SER A 39 -1.00 14.06 -3.83
C SER A 39 -0.01 14.09 -4.99
N ASP A 40 0.96 15.00 -4.94
CA ASP A 40 1.89 15.22 -6.05
C ASP A 40 2.84 14.03 -6.22
N PHE A 41 3.31 13.45 -5.11
CA PHE A 41 4.13 12.24 -5.15
C PHE A 41 3.37 11.04 -5.74
N ASN A 42 2.10 10.87 -5.42
CA ASN A 42 1.29 9.77 -5.95
C ASN A 42 1.02 9.93 -7.45
N GLU A 43 0.83 11.16 -7.95
CA GLU A 43 0.69 11.42 -9.39
C GLU A 43 2.01 11.18 -10.14
N ILE A 44 3.15 11.56 -9.57
CA ILE A 44 4.48 11.24 -10.11
C ILE A 44 4.68 9.71 -10.15
N GLU A 45 4.32 8.98 -9.09
CA GLU A 45 4.40 7.51 -9.07
C GLU A 45 3.54 6.89 -10.19
N LYS A 46 2.28 7.34 -10.35
CA LYS A 46 1.38 6.86 -11.41
C LYS A 46 1.94 7.11 -12.80
N SER A 47 2.46 8.31 -13.05
CA SER A 47 3.09 8.67 -14.33
C SER A 47 4.27 7.74 -14.63
N LYS A 48 5.14 7.49 -13.65
CA LYS A 48 6.28 6.58 -13.79
C LYS A 48 5.86 5.13 -14.03
N VAL A 49 4.79 4.66 -13.39
CA VAL A 49 4.20 3.34 -13.66
C VAL A 49 3.75 3.24 -15.12
N ALA A 50 3.06 4.27 -15.64
CA ALA A 50 2.62 4.29 -17.03
C ALA A 50 3.78 4.24 -18.03
N ILE A 51 4.85 5.01 -17.77
CA ILE A 51 6.06 5.00 -18.62
C ILE A 51 6.75 3.62 -18.55
N LEU A 52 6.91 3.06 -17.35
CA LEU A 52 7.50 1.73 -17.18
C LEU A 52 6.69 0.66 -17.93
N LYS A 53 5.36 0.71 -17.84
CA LYS A 53 4.47 -0.22 -18.54
C LYS A 53 4.63 -0.14 -20.05
N ALA A 54 4.71 1.08 -20.61
CA ALA A 54 4.94 1.30 -22.03
C ALA A 54 6.32 0.79 -22.49
N LEU A 55 7.36 0.99 -21.68
CA LEU A 55 8.70 0.46 -21.99
C LEU A 55 8.71 -1.07 -22.01
N LEU A 56 8.08 -1.71 -21.02
CA LEU A 56 7.96 -3.17 -20.96
C LEU A 56 7.15 -3.74 -22.12
N GLN A 57 6.06 -3.07 -22.52
CA GLN A 57 5.30 -3.42 -23.73
C GLN A 57 6.15 -3.42 -25.00
N ARG A 58 7.03 -2.43 -25.13
CA ARG A 58 7.93 -2.30 -26.27
C ARG A 58 9.02 -3.37 -26.28
N GLU A 59 9.59 -3.67 -25.12
CA GLU A 59 10.73 -4.59 -24.97
C GLU A 59 10.31 -6.06 -25.01
N ASP A 60 9.17 -6.40 -24.41
CA ASP A 60 8.59 -7.74 -24.46
C ASP A 60 7.05 -7.61 -24.52
N PRO A 61 6.45 -7.59 -25.72
CA PRO A 61 5.00 -7.49 -25.88
C PRO A 61 4.24 -8.59 -25.13
N SER A 62 4.84 -9.79 -24.99
CA SER A 62 4.26 -10.92 -24.25
C SER A 62 4.27 -10.73 -22.73
N SER A 63 5.09 -9.80 -22.22
CA SER A 63 5.19 -9.52 -20.78
C SER A 63 4.09 -8.61 -20.26
N SER A 64 3.40 -7.88 -21.15
CA SER A 64 2.63 -6.69 -20.78
C SER A 64 1.15 -6.89 -20.50
N GLN A 65 0.57 -8.01 -20.93
CA GLN A 65 -0.88 -8.22 -20.89
C GLN A 65 -1.42 -8.50 -19.46
N GLU A 66 -0.54 -8.71 -18.47
CA GLU A 66 -0.95 -9.16 -17.13
C GLU A 66 -0.14 -8.54 -15.99
N VAL A 67 0.44 -7.35 -16.17
CA VAL A 67 1.21 -6.71 -15.09
C VAL A 67 0.36 -5.69 -14.34
N ASP A 68 0.16 -5.96 -13.06
CA ASP A 68 -0.54 -5.08 -12.13
C ASP A 68 0.28 -3.82 -11.84
N ASP A 69 -0.39 -2.66 -11.80
CA ASP A 69 0.25 -1.37 -11.54
C ASP A 69 0.88 -1.33 -10.13
N TYR A 70 0.30 -2.04 -9.16
CA TYR A 70 0.92 -2.18 -7.83
C TYR A 70 2.18 -3.05 -7.87
N GLU A 71 2.25 -4.05 -8.75
CA GLU A 71 3.47 -4.82 -8.99
C GLU A 71 4.57 -3.92 -9.53
N LEU A 72 4.31 -3.17 -10.61
CA LEU A 72 5.26 -2.24 -11.21
C LEU A 72 5.76 -1.19 -10.20
N ARG A 73 4.86 -0.68 -9.35
CA ARG A 73 5.20 0.28 -8.30
C ARG A 73 6.21 -0.28 -7.30
N ARG A 74 6.16 -1.59 -6.98
CA ARG A 74 7.14 -2.24 -6.08
C ARG A 74 8.55 -2.20 -6.68
N PHE A 75 8.69 -2.45 -7.99
CA PHE A 75 9.98 -2.38 -8.68
C PHE A 75 10.53 -0.96 -8.76
N LEU A 76 9.67 0.02 -9.04
CA LEU A 76 10.05 1.44 -9.03
C LEU A 76 10.56 1.85 -7.65
N ARG A 77 9.82 1.55 -6.58
CA ARG A 77 10.23 1.88 -5.20
C ARG A 77 11.55 1.20 -4.80
N ALA A 78 11.76 -0.05 -5.21
CA ALA A 78 12.99 -0.78 -4.94
C ALA A 78 14.22 -0.21 -5.68
N ARG A 79 14.01 0.69 -6.65
CA ARG A 79 15.05 1.31 -7.49
C ARG A 79 14.95 2.83 -7.48
N ASP A 80 14.52 3.42 -6.38
CA ASP A 80 14.48 4.87 -6.18
C ASP A 80 13.70 5.63 -7.27
N MET A 81 12.64 5.00 -7.78
CA MET A 81 11.81 5.50 -8.88
C MET A 81 12.57 5.70 -10.21
N ASP A 82 13.70 5.02 -10.40
CA ASP A 82 14.48 4.95 -11.64
C ASP A 82 13.85 3.94 -12.61
N ILE A 83 13.39 4.43 -13.75
CA ILE A 83 12.59 3.65 -14.71
C ILE A 83 13.43 2.57 -15.39
N GLU A 84 14.66 2.88 -15.79
CA GLU A 84 15.53 1.92 -16.51
C GLU A 84 16.00 0.81 -15.56
N LYS A 85 16.40 1.15 -14.33
CA LYS A 85 16.78 0.16 -13.33
C LYS A 85 15.59 -0.71 -12.93
N ALA A 86 14.40 -0.12 -12.80
CA ALA A 86 13.18 -0.86 -12.51
C ALA A 86 12.80 -1.82 -13.65
N SER A 87 12.86 -1.37 -14.92
CA SER A 87 12.60 -2.23 -16.10
C SER A 87 13.55 -3.42 -16.13
N ASN A 88 14.85 -3.16 -16.01
CA ASN A 88 15.87 -4.21 -15.99
C ASN A 88 15.67 -5.21 -14.85
N MET A 89 15.26 -4.75 -13.67
CA MET A 89 14.95 -5.62 -12.54
C MET A 89 13.68 -6.46 -12.82
N PHE A 90 12.64 -5.84 -13.39
CA PHE A 90 11.39 -6.51 -13.71
C PHE A 90 11.59 -7.62 -14.76
N LEU A 91 12.32 -7.36 -15.84
CA LEU A 91 12.60 -8.36 -16.87
C LEU A 91 13.40 -9.56 -16.34
N LYS A 92 14.37 -9.30 -15.46
CA LYS A 92 15.11 -10.36 -14.74
C LYS A 92 14.18 -11.17 -13.85
N TYR A 93 13.33 -10.49 -13.07
CA TYR A 93 12.33 -11.15 -12.23
C TYR A 93 11.37 -12.01 -13.07
N ARG A 94 10.86 -11.51 -14.20
CA ARG A 94 9.92 -12.24 -15.04
C ARG A 94 10.56 -13.47 -15.67
N SER A 95 11.79 -13.36 -16.13
CA SER A 95 12.58 -14.49 -16.63
C SER A 95 12.78 -15.56 -15.55
N TRP A 96 13.14 -15.14 -14.33
CA TRP A 96 13.25 -16.02 -13.18
C TRP A 96 11.91 -16.65 -12.80
N LYS A 97 10.81 -15.89 -12.79
CA LYS A 97 9.47 -16.39 -12.45
C LYS A 97 9.02 -17.47 -13.44
N LYS A 98 9.22 -17.25 -14.74
CA LYS A 98 8.90 -18.24 -15.79
C LYS A 98 9.71 -19.52 -15.63
N SER A 99 10.99 -19.44 -15.25
CA SER A 99 11.84 -20.63 -15.07
C SER A 99 11.63 -21.33 -13.73
N PHE A 100 11.34 -20.58 -12.66
CA PHE A 100 11.18 -21.10 -11.31
C PHE A 100 9.76 -21.61 -11.03
N MET A 101 8.76 -21.00 -11.66
CA MET A 101 7.33 -21.29 -11.50
C MET A 101 6.65 -21.37 -12.88
N PRO A 102 6.93 -22.41 -13.68
CA PRO A 102 6.37 -22.53 -15.03
C PRO A 102 4.84 -22.61 -15.03
N ASN A 103 4.24 -23.15 -13.98
CA ASN A 103 2.79 -23.27 -13.80
C ASN A 103 2.17 -22.06 -13.06
N GLY A 104 2.94 -20.99 -12.83
CA GLY A 104 2.49 -19.77 -12.16
C GLY A 104 2.29 -19.88 -10.65
N SER A 105 2.32 -21.09 -10.09
CA SER A 105 2.21 -21.35 -8.65
C SER A 105 3.03 -22.58 -8.25
N ILE A 106 3.23 -22.74 -6.93
CA ILE A 106 3.81 -23.94 -6.34
C ILE A 106 2.74 -24.59 -5.48
N SER A 107 2.57 -25.90 -5.66
CA SER A 107 1.68 -26.75 -4.89
C SER A 107 2.36 -27.25 -3.61
N ALA A 108 1.57 -27.48 -2.57
CA ALA A 108 2.08 -28.05 -1.32
C ALA A 108 2.74 -29.43 -1.52
N SER A 109 2.24 -30.20 -2.50
CA SER A 109 2.79 -31.50 -2.90
C SER A 109 4.20 -31.43 -3.50
N GLU A 110 4.66 -30.27 -3.99
CA GLU A 110 6.02 -30.12 -4.53
C GLU A 110 7.07 -29.93 -3.43
N ILE A 111 6.67 -29.53 -2.21
CA ILE A 111 7.59 -29.29 -1.09
C ILE A 111 7.10 -29.84 0.26
N PRO A 112 6.64 -31.11 0.33
CA PRO A 112 6.02 -31.66 1.54
C PRO A 112 6.98 -31.70 2.73
N GLN A 113 8.28 -31.89 2.49
CA GLN A 113 9.30 -31.89 3.56
C GLN A 113 9.51 -30.51 4.16
N GLN A 114 9.40 -29.44 3.37
CA GLN A 114 9.56 -28.08 3.89
C GLN A 114 8.35 -27.64 4.70
N ILE A 115 7.16 -28.08 4.28
CA ILE A 115 5.89 -27.84 4.99
C ILE A 115 5.89 -28.58 6.32
N SER A 116 6.27 -29.87 6.34
CA SER A 116 6.27 -30.67 7.57
C SER A 116 7.23 -30.19 8.67
N HIS A 117 8.12 -29.24 8.36
CA HIS A 117 8.93 -28.57 9.37
C HIS A 117 8.15 -27.57 10.22
N ASP A 118 6.93 -27.19 9.82
CA ASP A 118 6.02 -26.31 10.58
C ASP A 118 6.74 -25.07 11.13
N LYS A 119 7.51 -24.42 10.25
CA LYS A 119 8.43 -23.33 10.60
C LYS A 119 7.97 -21.95 10.13
N LEU A 120 6.91 -21.85 9.34
CA LEU A 120 6.38 -20.60 8.81
C LEU A 120 4.85 -20.60 8.93
N PHE A 121 4.29 -19.54 9.50
CA PHE A 121 2.85 -19.40 9.73
C PHE A 121 2.37 -17.99 9.36
N MET A 122 1.19 -17.90 8.75
CA MET A 122 0.45 -16.66 8.58
C MET A 122 -0.40 -16.42 9.84
N GLN A 123 -0.20 -15.31 10.55
CA GLN A 123 -0.85 -15.02 11.83
C GLN A 123 -1.73 -13.76 11.75
N GLY A 124 -2.50 -13.65 10.67
CA GLY A 124 -3.41 -12.54 10.43
C GLY A 124 -2.69 -11.26 9.98
N PHE A 125 -3.22 -10.11 10.41
CA PHE A 125 -2.80 -8.79 9.97
C PHE A 125 -2.48 -7.89 11.15
N ASP A 126 -1.55 -6.95 10.96
CA ASP A 126 -1.28 -5.91 11.95
C ASP A 126 -2.35 -4.79 11.93
N LYS A 127 -2.17 -3.77 12.78
CA LYS A 127 -3.10 -2.62 12.88
C LYS A 127 -3.24 -1.81 11.59
N GLN A 128 -2.33 -1.97 10.64
CA GLN A 128 -2.34 -1.28 9.34
C GLN A 128 -2.82 -2.20 8.22
N GLY A 129 -3.29 -3.42 8.54
CA GLY A 129 -3.75 -4.40 7.55
C GLY A 129 -2.60 -5.08 6.80
N ARG A 130 -1.36 -5.07 7.33
CA ARG A 130 -0.23 -5.76 6.70
C ARG A 130 -0.17 -7.22 7.19
N PRO A 131 -0.02 -8.21 6.30
CA PRO A 131 0.09 -9.62 6.72
C PRO A 131 1.25 -9.86 7.66
N ILE A 132 1.03 -10.66 8.70
CA ILE A 132 2.07 -11.07 9.67
C ILE A 132 2.51 -12.50 9.34
N VAL A 133 3.81 -12.66 9.10
CA VAL A 133 4.46 -13.97 8.96
C VAL A 133 5.30 -14.26 10.20
N VAL A 134 5.03 -15.37 10.88
CA VAL A 134 5.82 -15.85 12.02
C VAL A 134 6.70 -17.01 11.56
N VAL A 135 8.00 -16.90 11.79
CA VAL A 135 8.99 -17.91 11.41
C VAL A 135 9.70 -18.46 12.65
N PHE A 136 9.62 -19.77 12.85
CA PHE A 136 10.34 -20.47 13.92
C PHE A 136 11.70 -20.94 13.41
N GLY A 137 12.72 -20.09 13.55
CA GLY A 137 14.09 -20.40 13.11
C GLY A 137 14.64 -21.70 13.72
N ALA A 138 14.28 -22.03 14.96
CA ALA A 138 14.69 -23.27 15.63
C ALA A 138 14.17 -24.56 14.95
N ARG A 139 13.12 -24.47 14.14
CA ARG A 139 12.56 -25.59 13.35
C ARG A 139 13.17 -25.68 11.95
N HIS A 140 14.11 -24.80 11.61
CA HIS A 140 14.77 -24.83 10.32
C HIS A 140 15.68 -26.04 10.20
N LYS A 141 15.29 -27.00 9.36
CA LYS A 141 16.20 -28.02 8.85
C LYS A 141 16.76 -27.57 7.49
N PRO A 142 18.10 -27.44 7.34
CA PRO A 142 18.71 -27.04 6.09
C PRO A 142 18.34 -28.02 4.97
N GLY A 143 18.09 -27.47 3.79
CA GLY A 143 17.80 -28.23 2.57
C GLY A 143 18.25 -27.42 1.36
N LYS A 144 17.74 -27.74 0.16
CA LYS A 144 18.01 -26.89 -1.01
C LYS A 144 17.39 -25.51 -0.78
N VAL A 145 18.18 -24.46 -1.02
CA VAL A 145 17.74 -23.06 -0.85
C VAL A 145 16.47 -22.78 -1.68
N ASP A 146 16.37 -23.39 -2.85
CA ASP A 146 15.20 -23.25 -3.70
C ASP A 146 13.95 -23.78 -3.03
N ASP A 147 13.98 -24.93 -2.37
CA ASP A 147 12.81 -25.49 -1.67
C ASP A 147 12.32 -24.58 -0.55
N PHE A 148 13.22 -23.85 0.11
CA PHE A 148 12.83 -22.83 1.08
C PHE A 148 12.15 -21.63 0.41
N ARG A 149 12.68 -21.14 -0.72
CA ARG A 149 12.06 -20.04 -1.50
C ARG A 149 10.68 -20.41 -2.02
N ARG A 150 10.45 -21.69 -2.30
CA ARG A 150 9.17 -22.21 -2.77
C ARG A 150 8.03 -22.04 -1.74
N ILE A 151 8.34 -22.09 -0.43
CA ILE A 151 7.34 -21.90 0.65
C ILE A 151 6.62 -20.55 0.50
N LEU A 152 7.35 -19.50 0.10
CA LEU A 152 6.80 -18.13 -0.04
C LEU A 152 5.84 -17.99 -1.24
N HIS A 153 5.78 -18.97 -2.15
CA HIS A 153 5.01 -18.92 -3.39
C HIS A 153 3.92 -20.00 -3.45
N LEU A 154 3.61 -20.64 -2.31
CA LEU A 154 2.58 -21.67 -2.21
C LEU A 154 1.18 -21.08 -2.39
N SER A 155 0.44 -21.55 -3.40
CA SER A 155 -0.87 -20.98 -3.80
C SER A 155 -2.01 -21.18 -2.79
N ASN A 156 -1.83 -22.00 -1.74
CA ASN A 156 -2.92 -22.37 -0.81
C ASN A 156 -2.60 -22.14 0.69
N TYR A 157 -1.87 -21.07 1.01
CA TYR A 157 -1.66 -20.63 2.40
C TYR A 157 -1.83 -19.11 2.59
N PHE A 158 -2.52 -18.44 1.65
CA PHE A 158 -2.76 -17.00 1.64
C PHE A 158 -4.26 -16.69 1.61
#